data_AF-A0A532ASC4-F1
#
_entry.id   AF-A0A532ASC4-F1
#
_cell.length_a   1.000
_cell.length_b   1.000
_cell.length_c   1.000
_cell.angle_alpha   90.00
_cell.angle_beta   90.00
_cell.angle_gamma   90.00
#
_symmetry.space_group_name_H-M   'P 1'
#
loop_
_entity.id
_entity.type
_entity.pdbx_description
1 polymer ?
#
loop_
_entity_poly.entity_id
_entity_poly.type
_entity_poly.pdbx_seq_one_letter_code
_entity_poly.pdbx_strand_id
1 'polypeptide(L)'
;MKLHQQLFCPLISALILWGAPAMGASTKIVIADSQYVMADGDTLAAAEEKVLQRAQRKAVEEAGIYLEATFHDVEKESGGKSTQASSLEIRTIAAAITETEILESRRSFERDRPVFFVRIRATVNISSLAEAIRRLQSDQQLAQHFRQLQQENHQLRSQLQELQQQPIGVRMLAIEPGGKSAAQQRARMLLETALHTHNLRDKIQLSTDAAILDDRYVDPLIVRGQTYLRLVSLAFSQQAQPSDYSDHLDKARIDFDRAITLDDKNVWAWVGKGDTFTWLKQWDEATAAYEQVLDLDPFTDIARQRLIGAYTTQARRQAETKSWQQALATLKKLMNAQTPESWIPYQKEAYALRSEIYVKLNQPEQAIEDLSTVIRVDPTNATALVNRAKLYRERLQGRLAKDDLERACVLGSNPACEQLP
;
A
#
# COMPACT_ATOMS: atom_id res chain seq x y z
N MET A 1 11.05 41.42 -68.54
CA MET A 1 11.98 40.40 -69.07
C MET A 1 11.50 39.02 -68.62
N LYS A 2 11.02 38.23 -69.59
CA LYS A 2 10.77 36.76 -69.63
C LYS A 2 9.98 36.13 -68.45
N LEU A 3 8.67 35.84 -68.59
CA LEU A 3 8.03 34.68 -69.28
C LEU A 3 8.51 33.33 -68.71
N HIS A 4 7.63 32.58 -68.00
CA HIS A 4 6.79 31.47 -68.52
C HIS A 4 7.64 30.27 -68.99
N GLN A 5 7.39 28.99 -68.68
CA GLN A 5 6.15 28.20 -68.71
C GLN A 5 6.56 26.75 -68.32
N GLN A 6 5.89 26.06 -67.39
CA GLN A 6 4.77 25.11 -67.56
C GLN A 6 5.17 23.61 -67.60
N LEU A 7 4.13 22.77 -67.37
CA LEU A 7 3.98 21.32 -67.59
C LEU A 7 4.16 20.50 -66.29
N PHE A 8 3.23 19.69 -65.76
CA PHE A 8 1.93 19.14 -66.20
C PHE A 8 1.19 18.53 -64.97
N CYS A 9 -0.15 18.55 -64.95
CA CYS A 9 -1.08 17.82 -64.04
C CYS A 9 -1.10 16.28 -64.37
N PRO A 10 -1.78 15.33 -63.67
CA PRO A 10 -2.94 15.43 -62.75
C PRO A 10 -3.01 14.41 -61.55
N LEU A 11 -4.17 14.43 -60.86
CA LEU A 11 -4.65 13.57 -59.76
C LEU A 11 -4.31 12.05 -59.85
N ILE A 12 -3.90 11.46 -58.71
CA ILE A 12 -4.30 10.10 -58.28
C ILE A 12 -4.53 10.10 -56.77
N SER A 13 -5.76 9.77 -56.39
CA SER A 13 -6.19 9.35 -55.07
C SER A 13 -5.51 8.05 -54.64
N ALA A 14 -4.84 8.06 -53.50
CA ALA A 14 -4.47 6.84 -52.78
C ALA A 14 -4.67 7.06 -51.28
N LEU A 15 -5.70 6.40 -50.75
CA LEU A 15 -5.79 6.04 -49.34
C LEU A 15 -4.46 5.39 -48.93
N ILE A 16 -3.74 6.00 -48.01
CA ILE A 16 -2.77 5.28 -47.20
C ILE A 16 -3.34 5.31 -45.79
N LEU A 17 -3.98 4.19 -45.43
CA LEU A 17 -4.18 3.81 -44.05
C LEU A 17 -2.84 3.97 -43.33
N TRP A 18 -2.75 4.94 -42.43
CA TRP A 18 -1.78 4.86 -41.34
C TRP A 18 -2.21 3.71 -40.44
N GLY A 19 -1.75 2.50 -40.76
CA GLY A 19 -1.55 1.47 -39.76
C GLY A 19 -0.50 2.00 -38.79
N ALA A 20 -0.96 2.55 -37.66
CA ALA A 20 -0.10 2.69 -36.50
C ALA A 20 0.44 1.27 -36.19
N PRO A 21 1.77 1.05 -36.17
CA PRO A 21 2.27 -0.20 -35.62
C PRO A 21 1.82 -0.20 -34.15
N ALA A 22 1.05 -1.23 -33.79
CA ALA A 22 0.78 -1.54 -32.40
C ALA A 22 2.10 -1.45 -31.64
N MET A 23 2.16 -0.64 -30.59
CA MET A 23 3.21 -0.74 -29.59
C MET A 23 3.07 -2.11 -28.93
N GLY A 24 3.64 -3.12 -29.58
CA GLY A 24 3.79 -4.45 -29.03
C GLY A 24 4.80 -4.36 -27.90
N ALA A 25 4.43 -4.82 -26.71
CA ALA A 25 5.39 -5.16 -25.67
C ALA A 25 6.49 -6.01 -26.32
N SER A 26 7.74 -5.53 -26.31
CA SER A 26 8.85 -6.17 -27.00
C SER A 26 9.32 -7.39 -26.21
N THR A 27 8.58 -8.49 -26.33
CA THR A 27 9.01 -9.80 -25.87
C THR A 27 10.01 -10.37 -26.88
N LYS A 28 11.14 -10.88 -26.38
CA LYS A 28 12.13 -11.60 -27.19
C LYS A 28 12.26 -13.03 -26.65
N ILE A 29 12.24 -13.99 -27.55
CA ILE A 29 12.51 -15.39 -27.21
C ILE A 29 13.99 -15.65 -27.52
N VAL A 30 14.72 -16.10 -26.51
CA VAL A 30 16.16 -16.35 -26.61
C VAL A 30 16.45 -17.79 -26.21
N ILE A 31 17.32 -18.46 -26.97
CA ILE A 31 17.80 -19.80 -26.65
C ILE A 31 19.24 -19.67 -26.18
N ALA A 32 19.47 -19.96 -24.90
CA ALA A 32 20.78 -19.85 -24.28
C ALA A 32 21.21 -21.18 -23.67
N ASP A 33 22.51 -21.44 -23.72
CA ASP A 33 23.16 -22.61 -23.15
C ASP A 33 24.28 -22.21 -22.20
N SER A 34 24.49 -23.02 -21.17
CA SER A 34 25.54 -22.81 -20.18
C SER A 34 26.11 -24.12 -19.66
N GLN A 35 27.35 -24.06 -19.22
CA GLN A 35 28.05 -25.13 -18.53
C GLN A 35 28.52 -24.68 -17.15
N TYR A 36 28.45 -25.60 -16.18
CA TYR A 36 28.96 -25.42 -14.84
C TYR A 36 29.76 -26.64 -14.41
N VAL A 37 31.03 -26.42 -14.08
CA VAL A 37 31.87 -27.42 -13.43
C VAL A 37 31.64 -27.31 -11.93
N MET A 38 31.26 -28.40 -11.29
CA MET A 38 30.97 -28.46 -9.87
C MET A 38 32.21 -28.12 -9.03
N ALA A 39 32.07 -27.19 -8.08
CA ALA A 39 33.14 -26.78 -7.17
C ALA A 39 33.21 -27.66 -5.92
N ASP A 40 34.34 -27.64 -5.22
CA ASP A 40 34.69 -28.55 -4.10
C ASP A 40 33.87 -28.33 -2.79
N GLY A 41 32.73 -27.64 -2.88
CA GLY A 41 31.78 -27.43 -1.79
C GLY A 41 30.31 -27.37 -2.24
N ASP A 42 30.03 -27.65 -3.50
CA ASP A 42 28.66 -27.65 -4.02
C ASP A 42 27.93 -28.95 -3.71
N THR A 43 26.61 -28.87 -3.56
CA THR A 43 25.73 -30.03 -3.68
C THR A 43 25.32 -30.21 -5.14
N LEU A 44 24.88 -31.42 -5.53
CA LEU A 44 24.37 -31.66 -6.89
C LEU A 44 23.24 -30.68 -7.25
N ALA A 45 22.31 -30.44 -6.31
CA ALA A 45 21.21 -29.50 -6.50
C ALA A 45 21.70 -28.05 -6.68
N ALA A 46 22.70 -27.63 -5.89
CA ALA A 46 23.28 -26.30 -6.03
C ALA A 46 24.00 -26.11 -7.38
N ALA A 47 24.67 -27.15 -7.88
CA ALA A 47 25.32 -27.11 -9.19
C ALA A 47 24.30 -27.01 -10.35
N GLU A 48 23.16 -27.70 -10.24
CA GLU A 48 22.05 -27.61 -11.20
C GLU A 48 21.37 -26.23 -11.19
N GLU A 49 21.17 -25.66 -10.01
CA GLU A 49 20.63 -24.32 -9.87
C GLU A 49 21.58 -23.28 -10.48
N LYS A 50 22.88 -23.39 -10.21
CA LYS A 50 23.91 -22.48 -10.73
C LYS A 50 24.02 -22.52 -12.26
N VAL A 51 23.97 -23.69 -12.89
CA VAL A 51 24.03 -23.78 -14.35
C VAL A 51 22.80 -23.17 -15.00
N LEU A 52 21.61 -23.36 -14.39
CA LEU A 52 20.35 -22.79 -14.88
C LEU A 52 20.36 -21.26 -14.78
N GLN A 53 20.79 -20.71 -13.64
CA GLN A 53 20.92 -19.27 -13.43
C GLN A 53 21.88 -18.64 -14.45
N ARG A 54 23.00 -19.30 -14.76
CA ARG A 54 23.95 -18.83 -15.80
C ARG A 54 23.33 -18.85 -17.20
N ALA A 55 22.56 -19.88 -17.55
CA ALA A 55 21.86 -19.93 -18.84
C ALA A 55 20.80 -18.82 -18.95
N GLN A 56 20.05 -18.57 -17.88
CA GLN A 56 19.06 -17.50 -17.80
C GLN A 56 19.69 -16.11 -17.93
N ARG A 57 20.83 -15.88 -17.27
CA ARG A 57 21.60 -14.66 -17.41
C ARG A 57 22.04 -14.42 -18.86
N LYS A 58 22.64 -15.43 -19.49
CA LYS A 58 23.07 -15.36 -20.90
C LYS A 58 21.89 -15.03 -21.83
N ALA A 59 20.71 -15.60 -21.57
CA ALA A 59 19.50 -15.29 -22.34
C ALA A 59 19.05 -13.83 -22.21
N VAL A 60 19.18 -13.24 -21.02
CA VAL A 60 18.87 -11.83 -20.77
C VAL A 60 19.89 -10.91 -21.46
N GLU A 61 21.18 -11.27 -21.39
CA GLU A 61 22.25 -10.54 -22.09
C GLU A 61 22.05 -10.53 -23.61
N GLU A 62 21.77 -11.68 -24.22
CA GLU A 62 21.49 -11.82 -25.65
C GLU A 62 20.20 -11.12 -26.10
N ALA A 63 19.22 -10.94 -25.20
CA ALA A 63 18.04 -10.12 -25.48
C ALA A 63 18.37 -8.62 -25.64
N GLY A 64 19.60 -8.20 -25.29
CA GLY A 64 20.13 -6.84 -25.43
C GLY A 64 20.25 -6.07 -24.12
N ILE A 65 20.28 -6.76 -22.98
CA ILE A 65 20.32 -6.17 -21.63
C ILE A 65 21.69 -6.43 -21.02
N TYR A 66 22.53 -5.40 -20.91
CA TYR A 66 23.81 -5.50 -20.22
C TYR A 66 23.61 -5.24 -18.72
N LEU A 67 24.06 -6.18 -17.87
CA LEU A 67 24.05 -6.04 -16.41
C LEU A 67 25.39 -5.44 -15.95
N GLU A 68 25.39 -4.22 -15.40
CA GLU A 68 26.55 -3.72 -14.65
C GLU A 68 26.61 -4.41 -13.28
N ALA A 69 27.70 -5.10 -13.01
CA ALA A 69 27.91 -5.86 -11.79
C ALA A 69 28.28 -4.94 -10.62
N THR A 70 27.30 -4.39 -9.92
CA THR A 70 27.52 -3.82 -8.59
C THR A 70 27.16 -4.85 -7.52
N PHE A 71 28.21 -5.36 -6.88
CA PHE A 71 28.15 -6.41 -5.86
C PHE A 71 27.67 -5.85 -4.52
N HIS A 72 26.75 -6.55 -3.88
CA HIS A 72 26.55 -6.44 -2.44
C HIS A 72 26.61 -7.83 -1.83
N ASP A 73 27.70 -8.09 -1.12
CA ASP A 73 27.89 -9.28 -0.32
C ASP A 73 26.91 -9.23 0.84
N VAL A 74 25.95 -10.16 0.86
CA VAL A 74 25.15 -10.41 2.05
C VAL A 74 25.68 -11.69 2.67
N GLU A 75 26.55 -11.53 3.68
CA GLU A 75 26.91 -12.63 4.56
C GLU A 75 25.72 -12.93 5.46
N LYS A 76 25.20 -14.16 5.36
CA LYS A 76 24.30 -14.71 6.37
C LYS A 76 25.09 -15.69 7.21
N GLU A 77 25.30 -15.34 8.48
CA GLU A 77 25.75 -16.29 9.49
C GLU A 77 24.55 -17.04 10.05
N SER A 78 24.53 -18.36 9.85
CA SER A 78 23.70 -19.27 10.61
C SER A 78 24.54 -20.48 10.99
N GLY A 79 24.74 -20.68 12.30
CA GLY A 79 25.42 -21.87 12.84
C GLY A 79 26.90 -22.01 12.49
N GLY A 80 27.65 -20.91 12.36
CA GLY A 80 29.12 -20.95 12.18
C GLY A 80 29.59 -21.28 10.77
N LYS A 81 28.71 -21.27 9.77
CA LYS A 81 29.09 -21.27 8.35
C LYS A 81 28.53 -20.02 7.69
N SER A 82 29.42 -19.20 7.12
CA SER A 82 29.07 -18.09 6.24
C SER A 82 28.68 -18.67 4.88
N THR A 83 27.43 -18.44 4.46
CA THR A 83 27.02 -18.67 3.08
C THR A 83 26.85 -17.34 2.38
N GLN A 84 27.65 -17.14 1.32
CA GLN A 84 27.58 -16.00 0.43
C GLN A 84 26.46 -16.21 -0.58
N ALA A 85 25.50 -15.27 -0.67
CA ALA A 85 24.44 -15.32 -1.66
C ALA A 85 24.26 -13.96 -2.36
N SER A 86 24.49 -13.94 -3.67
CA SER A 86 24.36 -12.78 -4.57
C SER A 86 22.88 -12.46 -4.87
N SER A 87 22.18 -11.79 -3.96
CA SER A 87 20.71 -11.66 -4.05
C SER A 87 20.17 -10.66 -5.09
N LEU A 88 20.97 -9.67 -5.49
CA LEU A 88 20.52 -8.58 -6.38
C LEU A 88 20.43 -9.02 -7.85
N GLU A 89 21.40 -9.82 -8.30
CA GLU A 89 21.47 -10.36 -9.66
C GLU A 89 20.32 -11.34 -9.94
N ILE A 90 20.02 -12.22 -8.97
CA ILE A 90 18.97 -13.25 -9.08
C ILE A 90 17.58 -12.61 -9.21
N ARG A 91 17.29 -11.56 -8.43
CA ARG A 91 15.99 -10.85 -8.48
C ARG A 91 15.77 -10.13 -9.81
N THR A 92 16.83 -9.58 -10.39
CA THR A 92 16.76 -8.84 -11.66
C THR A 92 16.56 -9.79 -12.84
N ILE A 93 17.23 -10.94 -12.85
CA ILE A 93 17.03 -12.00 -13.86
C ILE A 93 15.60 -12.56 -13.80
N ALA A 94 15.08 -12.83 -12.61
CA ALA A 94 13.73 -13.36 -12.43
C ALA A 94 12.61 -12.39 -12.87
N ALA A 95 12.86 -11.07 -12.83
CA ALA A 95 11.88 -10.07 -13.27
C ALA A 95 11.86 -9.86 -14.80
N ALA A 96 12.96 -10.18 -15.49
CA ALA A 96 13.07 -10.06 -16.95
C ALA A 96 12.51 -11.29 -17.68
N ILE A 97 12.60 -12.47 -17.08
CA ILE A 97 12.23 -13.75 -17.70
C ILE A 97 10.81 -14.13 -17.27
N THR A 98 9.87 -14.13 -18.21
CA THR A 98 8.47 -14.50 -17.93
C THR A 98 8.26 -16.01 -17.99
N GLU A 99 9.06 -16.72 -18.77
CA GLU A 99 8.96 -18.16 -18.95
C GLU A 99 10.34 -18.75 -19.26
N THR A 100 10.67 -19.90 -18.68
CA THR A 100 11.88 -20.68 -18.99
C THR A 100 11.50 -22.13 -19.27
N GLU A 101 11.85 -22.61 -20.45
CA GLU A 101 11.68 -24.01 -20.87
C GLU A 101 13.06 -24.65 -20.99
N ILE A 102 13.29 -25.78 -20.32
CA ILE A 102 14.55 -26.54 -20.42
C ILE A 102 14.46 -27.44 -21.66
N LEU A 103 15.29 -27.17 -22.65
CA LEU A 103 15.33 -27.92 -23.92
C LEU A 103 16.25 -29.15 -23.84
N GLU A 104 17.38 -29.01 -23.15
CA GLU A 104 18.36 -30.07 -22.95
C GLU A 104 19.01 -29.90 -21.58
N SER A 105 19.14 -30.99 -20.84
CA SER A 105 19.93 -31.03 -19.60
C SER A 105 20.72 -32.33 -19.58
N ARG A 106 22.04 -32.21 -19.40
CA ARG A 106 22.92 -33.38 -19.34
C ARG A 106 24.04 -33.15 -18.35
N ARG A 107 24.49 -34.26 -17.77
CA ARG A 107 25.63 -34.30 -16.86
C ARG A 107 26.74 -35.10 -17.52
N SER A 108 27.96 -34.60 -17.41
CA SER A 108 29.17 -35.23 -17.94
C SER A 108 30.29 -35.15 -16.90
N PHE A 109 31.40 -35.80 -17.16
CA PHE A 109 32.59 -35.72 -16.32
C PHE A 109 33.76 -35.23 -17.15
N GLU A 110 34.45 -34.22 -16.65
CA GLU A 110 35.69 -33.72 -17.25
C GLU A 110 36.77 -33.71 -16.16
N ARG A 111 37.86 -34.46 -16.39
CA ARG A 111 38.99 -34.59 -15.43
C ARG A 111 38.53 -34.90 -14.00
N ASP A 112 37.62 -35.88 -13.87
CA ASP A 112 37.05 -36.35 -12.61
C ASP A 112 36.15 -35.35 -11.85
N ARG A 113 35.73 -34.26 -12.51
CA ARG A 113 34.76 -33.29 -11.95
C ARG A 113 33.42 -33.37 -12.71
N PRO A 114 32.27 -33.39 -12.01
CA PRO A 114 30.96 -33.31 -12.64
C PRO A 114 30.77 -31.97 -13.37
N VAL A 115 30.39 -32.04 -14.63
CA VAL A 115 30.05 -30.89 -15.47
C VAL A 115 28.59 -30.97 -15.85
N PHE A 116 27.84 -29.92 -15.50
CA PHE A 116 26.43 -29.77 -15.81
C PHE A 116 26.29 -28.88 -17.04
N PHE A 117 25.47 -29.32 -17.99
CA PHE A 117 25.09 -28.54 -19.17
C PHE A 117 23.58 -28.39 -19.21
N VAL A 118 23.12 -27.16 -19.44
CA VAL A 118 21.70 -26.87 -19.66
C VAL A 118 21.55 -25.96 -20.86
N ARG A 119 20.57 -26.28 -21.70
CA ARG A 119 20.08 -25.42 -22.78
C ARG A 119 18.62 -25.06 -22.50
N ILE A 120 18.32 -23.77 -22.49
CA ILE A 120 16.98 -23.26 -22.22
C ILE A 120 16.46 -22.42 -23.38
N ARG A 121 15.13 -22.33 -23.48
CA ARG A 121 14.41 -21.29 -24.19
C ARG A 121 13.79 -20.38 -23.14
N ALA A 122 14.14 -19.09 -23.17
CA ALA A 122 13.61 -18.11 -22.25
C ALA A 122 12.83 -17.03 -23.00
N THR A 123 11.67 -16.66 -22.48
CA THR A 123 10.89 -15.51 -22.95
C THR A 123 11.24 -14.31 -22.08
N VAL A 124 11.88 -13.31 -22.68
CA VAL A 124 12.38 -12.12 -21.99
C VAL A 124 11.49 -10.93 -22.34
N ASN A 125 10.93 -10.27 -21.33
CA ASN A 125 10.15 -9.06 -21.49
C ASN A 125 10.97 -7.83 -21.07
N ILE A 126 11.27 -6.97 -22.05
CA ILE A 126 12.14 -5.81 -21.85
C ILE A 126 11.41 -4.66 -21.11
N SER A 127 10.07 -4.55 -21.24
CA SER A 127 9.32 -3.44 -20.63
C SER A 127 9.05 -3.66 -19.13
N SER A 128 8.83 -4.90 -18.70
CA SER A 128 8.67 -5.24 -17.27
C SER A 128 9.97 -5.04 -16.49
N LEU A 129 11.12 -5.14 -17.15
CA LEU A 129 12.44 -4.96 -16.53
C LEU A 129 12.72 -3.48 -16.16
N ALA A 130 12.40 -2.53 -17.02
CA ALA A 130 12.61 -1.10 -16.73
C ALA A 130 11.79 -0.65 -15.51
N GLU A 131 10.61 -1.25 -15.33
CA GLU A 131 9.78 -1.03 -14.15
C GLU A 131 10.36 -1.72 -12.90
N ALA A 132 10.86 -2.95 -13.03
CA ALA A 132 11.51 -3.66 -11.94
C ALA A 132 12.79 -2.95 -11.45
N ILE A 133 13.62 -2.40 -12.35
CA ILE A 133 14.83 -1.63 -12.01
C ILE A 133 14.45 -0.35 -11.27
N ARG A 134 13.44 0.40 -11.75
CA ARG A 134 12.96 1.61 -11.07
C ARG A 134 12.43 1.31 -9.67
N ARG A 135 11.66 0.24 -9.52
CA ARG A 135 11.16 -0.24 -8.21
C ARG A 135 12.30 -0.62 -7.28
N LEU A 136 13.31 -1.35 -7.78
CA LEU A 136 14.47 -1.73 -6.98
C LEU A 136 15.30 -0.52 -6.53
N GLN A 137 15.49 0.47 -7.41
CA GLN A 137 16.18 1.72 -7.07
C GLN A 137 15.41 2.53 -6.01
N SER A 138 14.08 2.64 -6.13
CA SER A 138 13.26 3.29 -5.11
C SER A 138 13.29 2.55 -3.78
N ASP A 139 13.23 1.21 -3.80
CA ASP A 139 13.28 0.38 -2.60
C ASP A 139 14.64 0.49 -1.90
N GLN A 140 15.74 0.59 -2.65
CA GLN A 140 17.08 0.82 -2.09
C GLN A 140 17.21 2.19 -1.44
N GLN A 141 16.71 3.25 -2.10
CA GLN A 141 16.69 4.60 -1.52
C GLN A 141 15.87 4.64 -0.24
N LEU A 142 14.69 4.00 -0.25
CA LEU A 142 13.83 3.88 0.92
C LEU A 142 14.51 3.10 2.06
N ALA A 143 15.18 1.99 1.75
CA ALA A 143 15.91 1.19 2.74
C ALA A 143 17.14 1.90 3.30
N GLN A 144 17.83 2.73 2.50
CA GLN A 144 18.92 3.59 2.98
C GLN A 144 18.38 4.68 3.91
N HIS A 145 17.31 5.36 3.50
CA HIS A 145 16.67 6.39 4.32
C HIS A 145 16.14 5.82 5.65
N PHE A 146 15.51 4.64 5.61
CA PHE A 146 15.06 3.94 6.81
C PHE A 146 16.22 3.59 7.75
N ARG A 147 17.35 3.13 7.22
CA ARG A 147 18.56 2.86 8.04
C ARG A 147 19.11 4.12 8.68
N GLN A 148 19.15 5.23 7.95
CA GLN A 148 19.57 6.53 8.48
C GLN A 148 18.64 6.98 9.61
N LEU A 149 17.33 6.91 9.42
CA LEU A 149 16.35 7.24 10.45
C LEU A 149 16.50 6.35 11.69
N GLN A 150 16.78 5.05 11.53
CA GLN A 150 17.03 4.19 12.68
C GLN A 150 18.29 4.57 13.46
N GLN A 151 19.37 4.95 12.76
CA GLN A 151 20.60 5.43 13.39
C GLN A 151 20.37 6.75 14.13
N GLU A 152 19.67 7.71 13.52
CA GLU A 152 19.30 8.98 14.15
C GLU A 152 18.41 8.74 15.37
N ASN A 153 17.41 7.85 15.28
CA ASN A 153 16.56 7.53 16.43
C ASN A 153 17.36 6.88 17.57
N HIS A 154 18.32 6.02 17.23
CA HIS A 154 19.20 5.41 18.22
C HIS A 154 20.09 6.47 18.92
N GLN A 155 20.69 7.39 18.15
CA GLN A 155 21.47 8.50 18.68
C GLN A 155 20.63 9.45 19.55
N LEU A 156 19.42 9.78 19.14
CA LEU A 156 18.52 10.63 19.92
C LEU A 156 18.13 9.95 21.24
N ARG A 157 17.88 8.63 21.22
CA ARG A 157 17.60 7.86 22.44
C ARG A 157 18.79 7.82 23.39
N SER A 158 20.01 7.63 22.87
CA SER A 158 21.21 7.66 23.70
C SER A 158 21.46 9.06 24.30
N GLN A 159 21.27 10.11 23.52
CA GLN A 159 21.35 11.50 24.00
C GLN A 159 20.32 11.78 25.09
N LEU A 160 19.09 11.30 24.92
CA LEU A 160 18.01 11.46 25.88
C LEU A 160 18.30 10.70 27.18
N GLN A 161 18.88 9.50 27.08
CA GLN A 161 19.33 8.72 28.23
C GLN A 161 20.52 9.38 28.94
N GLU A 162 21.46 9.96 28.22
CA GLU A 162 22.60 10.69 28.78
C GLU A 162 22.15 11.96 29.51
N LEU A 163 21.23 12.73 28.92
CA LEU A 163 20.59 13.89 29.55
C LEU A 163 19.82 13.52 30.84
N GLN A 164 19.18 12.34 30.85
CA GLN A 164 18.49 11.84 32.04
C GLN A 164 19.43 11.34 33.13
N GLN A 165 20.65 10.93 32.78
CA GLN A 165 21.66 10.42 33.72
C GLN A 165 22.61 11.50 34.26
N GLN A 166 22.57 12.73 33.73
CA GLN A 166 23.34 13.83 34.31
C GLN A 166 22.87 14.09 35.76
N PRO A 167 23.78 14.03 36.76
CA PRO A 167 23.38 14.23 38.15
C PRO A 167 22.91 15.67 38.36
N ILE A 168 21.80 15.80 39.10
CA ILE A 168 21.20 17.05 39.59
C ILE A 168 22.18 17.70 40.57
N GLY A 169 23.22 18.33 40.04
CA GLY A 169 24.43 18.65 40.80
C GLY A 169 25.06 19.98 40.44
N VAL A 170 24.34 20.88 39.77
CA VAL A 170 24.72 22.30 39.72
C VAL A 170 23.44 23.10 39.87
N ARG A 171 23.26 23.74 41.03
CA ARG A 171 22.37 24.91 41.17
C ARG A 171 22.97 26.02 40.32
N MET A 172 22.80 25.93 39.01
CA MET A 172 22.77 27.13 38.19
C MET A 172 21.57 27.91 38.73
N LEU A 173 21.82 29.10 39.25
CA LEU A 173 20.81 30.14 39.29
C LEU A 173 20.38 30.35 37.83
N ALA A 174 19.43 29.53 37.39
CA ALA A 174 18.69 29.76 36.19
C ALA A 174 17.87 31.00 36.47
N ILE A 175 18.46 32.16 36.17
CA ILE A 175 17.64 33.23 35.61
C ILE A 175 17.17 32.64 34.28
N GLU A 176 16.04 31.94 34.33
CA GLU A 176 15.41 31.32 33.17
C GLU A 176 15.20 32.43 32.12
N PRO A 177 15.80 32.31 30.93
CA PRO A 177 15.50 33.24 29.86
C PRO A 177 14.08 32.90 29.36
N GLY A 178 13.08 33.60 29.89
CA GLY A 178 11.68 33.53 29.44
C GLY A 178 10.88 32.39 30.07
N GLY A 179 10.17 32.69 31.17
CA GLY A 179 9.50 31.71 32.02
C GLY A 179 8.41 30.89 31.33
N LYS A 180 8.52 29.56 31.44
CA LYS A 180 7.35 28.70 31.43
C LYS A 180 6.82 28.65 32.86
N SER A 181 5.59 29.10 33.08
CA SER A 181 5.07 29.24 34.45
C SER A 181 5.07 27.87 35.15
N ALA A 182 5.26 27.84 36.48
CA ALA A 182 5.17 26.60 37.26
C ALA A 182 3.87 25.81 37.01
N ALA A 183 2.80 26.51 36.60
CA ALA A 183 1.54 25.89 36.17
C ALA A 183 1.68 25.05 34.89
N GLN A 184 2.45 25.51 33.89
CA GLN A 184 2.69 24.75 32.65
C GLN A 184 3.48 23.47 32.89
N GLN A 185 4.49 23.51 33.77
CA GLN A 185 5.24 22.32 34.18
C GLN A 185 4.33 21.31 34.90
N ARG A 186 3.48 21.80 35.80
CA ARG A 186 2.50 20.97 36.51
C ARG A 186 1.46 20.37 35.56
N ALA A 187 0.97 21.13 34.59
CA ALA A 187 0.03 20.65 33.57
C ALA A 187 0.62 19.49 32.75
N ARG A 188 1.90 19.59 32.37
CA ARG A 188 2.62 18.51 31.66
C ARG A 188 2.74 17.24 32.49
N MET A 189 3.14 17.36 33.77
CA MET A 189 3.22 16.20 34.65
C MET A 189 1.86 15.50 34.83
N LEU A 190 0.77 16.28 34.98
CA LEU A 190 -0.58 15.72 35.06
C LEU A 190 -1.01 15.01 33.77
N LEU A 191 -0.61 15.54 32.61
CA LEU A 191 -0.89 14.85 31.35
C LEU A 191 -0.09 13.56 31.22
N GLU A 192 1.19 13.56 31.59
CA GLU A 192 2.01 12.35 31.58
C GLU A 192 1.43 11.27 32.49
N THR A 193 0.96 11.62 33.69
CA THR A 193 0.27 10.65 34.56
C THR A 193 -1.04 10.17 33.94
N ALA A 194 -1.81 11.04 33.29
CA ALA A 194 -3.03 10.67 32.58
C ALA A 194 -2.78 9.64 31.47
N LEU A 195 -1.68 9.79 30.72
CA LEU A 195 -1.33 8.88 29.62
C LEU A 195 -1.00 7.45 30.09
N HIS A 196 -0.41 7.31 31.28
CA HIS A 196 -0.08 6.00 31.88
C HIS A 196 -1.23 5.39 32.69
N THR A 197 -2.27 6.18 32.98
CA THR A 197 -3.40 5.73 33.78
C THR A 197 -4.37 4.89 32.92
N HIS A 198 -4.71 3.71 33.40
CA HIS A 198 -5.61 2.78 32.73
C HIS A 198 -7.09 3.04 33.04
N ASN A 199 -7.38 3.67 34.19
CA ASN A 199 -8.72 4.07 34.58
C ASN A 199 -9.17 5.30 33.78
N LEU A 200 -10.23 5.15 32.98
CA LEU A 200 -10.72 6.20 32.10
C LEU A 200 -11.27 7.41 32.87
N ARG A 201 -11.86 7.21 34.06
CA ARG A 201 -12.37 8.33 34.88
C ARG A 201 -11.22 9.18 35.41
N ASP A 202 -10.19 8.54 35.96
CA ASP A 202 -9.02 9.23 36.48
C ASP A 202 -8.26 9.95 35.34
N LYS A 203 -8.19 9.32 34.16
CA LYS A 203 -7.61 9.93 32.96
C LYS A 203 -8.37 11.20 32.54
N ILE A 204 -9.70 11.23 32.61
CA ILE A 204 -10.51 12.43 32.35
C ILE A 204 -10.23 13.50 33.40
N GLN A 205 -10.12 13.13 34.68
CA GLN A 205 -9.86 14.10 35.75
C GLN A 205 -8.47 14.73 35.57
N LEU A 206 -7.43 13.93 35.38
CA LEU A 206 -6.05 14.40 35.23
C LEU A 206 -5.87 15.28 33.98
N SER A 207 -6.50 14.90 32.86
CA SER A 207 -6.48 15.73 31.64
C SER A 207 -7.30 17.02 31.80
N THR A 208 -8.37 17.01 32.59
CA THR A 208 -9.13 18.22 32.93
C THR A 208 -8.31 19.16 33.80
N ASP A 209 -7.66 18.66 34.83
CA ASP A 209 -6.82 19.45 35.72
C ASP A 209 -5.62 20.04 34.95
N ALA A 210 -5.03 19.28 34.02
CA ALA A 210 -3.99 19.78 33.13
C ALA A 210 -4.49 20.91 32.21
N ALA A 211 -5.68 20.78 31.62
CA ALA A 211 -6.27 21.80 30.76
C ALA A 211 -6.58 23.11 31.51
N ILE A 212 -6.99 23.03 32.79
CA ILE A 212 -7.29 24.19 33.63
C ILE A 212 -6.01 24.97 34.01
N LEU A 213 -4.89 24.25 34.16
CA LEU A 213 -3.61 24.87 34.56
C LEU A 213 -2.92 25.60 33.40
N ASP A 214 -3.18 25.20 32.16
CA ASP A 214 -2.65 25.85 30.97
C ASP A 214 -3.71 25.87 29.85
N ASP A 215 -4.44 26.98 29.75
CA ASP A 215 -5.52 27.19 28.77
C ASP A 215 -5.06 27.10 27.30
N ARG A 216 -3.74 27.22 27.03
CA ARG A 216 -3.18 27.10 25.68
C ARG A 216 -2.64 25.69 25.40
N TYR A 217 -2.69 24.78 26.38
CA TYR A 217 -2.18 23.44 26.21
C TYR A 217 -3.21 22.55 25.54
N VAL A 218 -2.92 22.15 24.30
CA VAL A 218 -3.86 21.44 23.42
C VAL A 218 -3.97 19.97 23.77
N ASP A 219 -2.86 19.33 24.12
CA ASP A 219 -2.78 17.87 24.29
C ASP A 219 -3.75 17.29 25.35
N PRO A 220 -3.98 17.94 26.52
CA PRO A 220 -4.98 17.46 27.47
C PRO A 220 -6.39 17.41 26.91
N LEU A 221 -6.78 18.35 26.05
CA LEU A 221 -8.09 18.35 25.41
C LEU A 221 -8.22 17.17 24.45
N ILE A 222 -7.17 16.89 23.65
CA ILE A 222 -7.14 15.75 22.74
C ILE A 222 -7.25 14.43 23.52
N VAL A 223 -6.45 14.27 24.58
CA VAL A 223 -6.46 13.07 25.42
C VAL A 223 -7.83 12.88 26.10
N ARG A 224 -8.43 13.97 26.60
CA ARG A 224 -9.76 13.93 27.22
C ARG A 224 -10.84 13.56 26.20
N GLY A 225 -10.85 14.21 25.04
CA GLY A 225 -11.77 13.91 23.93
C GLY A 225 -11.68 12.46 23.44
N GLN A 226 -10.46 11.93 23.26
CA GLN A 226 -10.24 10.52 22.92
C GLN A 226 -10.73 9.58 24.03
N THR A 227 -10.57 9.97 25.29
CA THR A 227 -11.05 9.18 26.43
C THR A 227 -12.58 9.13 26.47
N TYR A 228 -13.26 10.24 26.14
CA TYR A 228 -14.71 10.23 25.95
C TYR A 228 -15.14 9.32 24.80
N LEU A 229 -14.49 9.39 23.63
CA LEU A 229 -14.78 8.46 22.52
C LEU A 229 -14.56 6.98 22.91
N ARG A 230 -13.57 6.71 23.76
CA ARG A 230 -13.37 5.35 24.30
C ARG A 230 -14.52 4.92 25.20
N LEU A 231 -15.04 5.80 26.05
CA LEU A 231 -16.23 5.52 26.86
C LEU A 231 -17.47 5.27 25.99
N VAL A 232 -17.65 6.05 24.92
CA VAL A 232 -18.72 5.83 23.93
C VAL A 232 -18.60 4.43 23.32
N SER A 233 -17.40 4.05 22.88
CA SER A 233 -17.14 2.71 22.32
C SER A 233 -17.45 1.60 23.32
N LEU A 234 -17.13 1.79 24.60
CA LEU A 234 -17.43 0.81 25.66
C LEU A 234 -18.93 0.72 25.92
N ALA A 235 -19.63 1.86 26.06
CA ALA A 235 -21.07 1.91 26.25
C ALA A 235 -21.81 1.24 25.08
N PHE A 236 -21.40 1.55 23.85
CA PHE A 236 -21.94 0.92 22.65
C PHE A 236 -21.72 -0.61 22.64
N SER A 237 -20.53 -1.07 23.03
CA SER A 237 -20.23 -2.52 23.11
C SER A 237 -21.08 -3.25 24.15
N GLN A 238 -21.51 -2.55 25.19
CA GLN A 238 -22.41 -3.06 26.24
C GLN A 238 -23.89 -2.92 25.87
N GLN A 239 -24.21 -2.57 24.61
CA GLN A 239 -25.58 -2.35 24.12
C GLN A 239 -26.34 -1.27 24.90
N ALA A 240 -25.63 -0.27 25.43
CA ALA A 240 -26.23 0.88 26.09
C ALA A 240 -27.08 1.70 25.10
N GLN A 241 -28.06 2.45 25.62
CA GLN A 241 -28.90 3.28 24.78
C GLN A 241 -28.11 4.47 24.24
N PRO A 242 -28.44 5.00 23.04
CA PRO A 242 -27.79 6.19 22.49
C PRO A 242 -27.75 7.40 23.41
N SER A 243 -28.75 7.55 24.27
CA SER A 243 -28.80 8.58 25.33
C SER A 243 -27.61 8.50 26.28
N ASP A 244 -27.13 7.30 26.58
CA ASP A 244 -26.16 7.04 27.65
C ASP A 244 -24.75 7.48 27.25
N TYR A 245 -24.47 7.54 25.95
CA TYR A 245 -23.19 7.98 25.41
C TYR A 245 -23.26 9.28 24.59
N SER A 246 -24.45 9.85 24.37
CA SER A 246 -24.60 11.15 23.69
C SER A 246 -23.86 12.27 24.40
N ASP A 247 -23.94 12.33 25.74
CA ASP A 247 -23.23 13.33 26.55
C ASP A 247 -21.71 13.23 26.38
N HIS A 248 -21.17 12.00 26.29
CA HIS A 248 -19.76 11.78 26.03
C HIS A 248 -19.36 12.20 24.61
N LEU A 249 -20.21 11.99 23.61
CA LEU A 249 -19.97 12.47 22.25
C LEU A 249 -19.94 13.99 22.17
N ASP A 250 -20.87 14.67 22.83
CA ASP A 250 -20.90 16.14 22.87
C ASP A 250 -19.67 16.71 23.56
N LYS A 251 -19.23 16.11 24.67
CA LYS A 251 -18.00 16.50 25.37
C LYS A 251 -16.75 16.28 24.50
N ALA A 252 -16.66 15.13 23.82
CA ALA A 252 -15.57 14.87 22.88
C ALA A 252 -15.51 15.90 21.76
N ARG A 253 -16.67 16.24 21.17
CA ARG A 253 -16.76 17.26 20.11
C ARG A 253 -16.24 18.62 20.59
N ILE A 254 -16.69 19.07 21.77
CA ILE A 254 -16.27 20.35 22.37
C ILE A 254 -14.76 20.38 22.57
N ASP A 255 -14.17 19.30 23.08
CA ASP A 255 -12.73 19.21 23.32
C ASP A 255 -11.92 19.28 22.02
N PHE A 256 -12.34 18.55 20.97
CA PHE A 256 -11.65 18.61 19.67
C PHE A 256 -11.84 19.95 18.96
N ASP A 257 -13.02 20.55 19.00
CA ASP A 257 -13.25 21.88 18.43
C ASP A 257 -12.42 22.95 19.16
N ARG A 258 -12.30 22.84 20.49
CA ARG A 258 -11.43 23.74 21.27
C ARG A 258 -9.96 23.50 20.94
N ALA A 259 -9.52 22.25 20.81
CA ALA A 259 -8.16 21.91 20.42
C ALA A 259 -7.80 22.49 19.04
N ILE A 260 -8.69 22.37 18.05
CA ILE A 260 -8.52 22.95 16.70
C ILE A 260 -8.48 24.49 16.76
N THR A 261 -9.28 25.11 17.63
CA THR A 261 -9.26 26.57 17.82
C THR A 261 -7.92 27.06 18.38
N LEU A 262 -7.25 26.26 19.18
CA LEU A 262 -5.95 26.58 19.79
C LEU A 262 -4.78 26.26 18.85
N ASP A 263 -4.87 25.15 18.11
CA ASP A 263 -3.89 24.69 17.12
C ASP A 263 -4.60 24.02 15.94
N ASP A 264 -4.79 24.81 14.88
CA ASP A 264 -5.50 24.38 13.67
C ASP A 264 -4.69 23.42 12.80
N LYS A 265 -3.39 23.23 13.09
CA LYS A 265 -2.50 22.30 12.41
C LYS A 265 -2.34 20.97 13.16
N ASN A 266 -3.01 20.81 14.29
CA ASN A 266 -2.92 19.59 15.07
C ASN A 266 -3.69 18.44 14.41
N VAL A 267 -2.95 17.52 13.80
CA VAL A 267 -3.49 16.33 13.12
C VAL A 267 -4.41 15.50 14.04
N TRP A 268 -4.04 15.30 15.30
CA TRP A 268 -4.81 14.46 16.23
C TRP A 268 -6.15 15.07 16.63
N ALA A 269 -6.23 16.40 16.70
CA ALA A 269 -7.49 17.10 16.95
C ALA A 269 -8.47 16.94 15.78
N TRP A 270 -7.98 17.05 14.54
CA TRP A 270 -8.77 16.81 13.33
C TRP A 270 -9.19 15.34 13.17
N VAL A 271 -8.31 14.37 13.46
CA VAL A 271 -8.67 12.95 13.52
C VAL A 271 -9.79 12.72 14.52
N GLY A 272 -9.65 13.27 15.74
CA GLY A 272 -10.66 13.17 16.78
C GLY A 272 -12.02 13.75 16.37
N LYS A 273 -12.02 14.90 15.69
CA LYS A 273 -13.24 15.51 15.13
C LYS A 273 -13.90 14.62 14.09
N GLY A 274 -13.13 14.03 13.17
CA GLY A 274 -13.62 13.05 12.21
C GLY A 274 -14.23 11.81 12.87
N ASP A 275 -13.58 11.29 13.92
CA ASP A 275 -14.09 10.15 14.70
C ASP A 275 -15.41 10.50 15.42
N THR A 276 -15.53 11.71 15.98
CA THR A 276 -16.78 12.20 16.60
C THR A 276 -17.91 12.28 15.58
N PHE A 277 -17.68 12.86 14.40
CA PHE A 277 -18.70 12.91 13.35
C PHE A 277 -19.08 11.52 12.80
N THR A 278 -18.10 10.60 12.77
CA THR A 278 -18.33 9.20 12.41
C THR A 278 -19.31 8.55 13.38
N TRP A 279 -19.16 8.76 14.69
CA TRP A 279 -20.11 8.29 15.71
C TRP A 279 -21.50 8.91 15.56
N LEU A 280 -21.57 10.19 15.19
CA LEU A 280 -22.81 10.91 14.91
C LEU A 280 -23.45 10.52 13.57
N LYS A 281 -22.79 9.67 12.76
CA LYS A 281 -23.20 9.26 11.41
C LYS A 281 -23.33 10.44 10.44
N GLN A 282 -22.56 11.50 10.71
CA GLN A 282 -22.41 12.71 9.89
C GLN A 282 -21.22 12.51 8.95
N TRP A 283 -21.44 11.77 7.86
CA TRP A 283 -20.36 11.27 7.00
C TRP A 283 -19.68 12.35 6.17
N ASP A 284 -20.41 13.38 5.75
CA ASP A 284 -19.86 14.50 4.98
C ASP A 284 -18.88 15.31 5.84
N GLU A 285 -19.25 15.60 7.08
CA GLU A 285 -18.40 16.31 8.05
C GLU A 285 -17.21 15.44 8.49
N ALA A 286 -17.42 14.13 8.66
CA ALA A 286 -16.35 13.20 8.99
C ALA A 286 -15.30 13.10 7.88
N THR A 287 -15.73 12.92 6.63
CA THR A 287 -14.82 12.83 5.47
C THR A 287 -14.05 14.13 5.28
N ALA A 288 -14.70 15.29 5.38
CA ALA A 288 -14.02 16.59 5.32
C ALA A 288 -12.95 16.73 6.42
N ALA A 289 -13.23 16.32 7.66
CA ALA A 289 -12.24 16.36 8.73
C ALA A 289 -11.03 15.44 8.47
N TYR A 290 -11.23 14.23 7.96
CA TYR A 290 -10.13 13.33 7.60
C TYR A 290 -9.35 13.81 6.36
N GLU A 291 -10.01 14.47 5.40
CA GLU A 291 -9.33 15.10 4.28
C GLU A 291 -8.41 16.22 4.76
N GLN A 292 -8.87 17.06 5.70
CA GLN A 292 -8.02 18.09 6.32
C GLN A 292 -6.79 17.47 7.00
N VAL A 293 -6.91 16.30 7.62
CA VAL A 293 -5.75 15.59 8.17
C VAL A 293 -4.74 15.24 7.08
N LEU A 294 -5.20 14.71 5.95
CA LEU A 294 -4.31 14.31 4.84
C LEU A 294 -3.74 15.51 4.07
N ASP A 295 -4.41 16.65 4.11
CA ASP A 295 -3.88 17.93 3.61
C ASP A 295 -2.75 18.45 4.51
N LEU A 296 -2.88 18.28 5.84
CA LEU A 296 -1.85 18.67 6.81
C LEU A 296 -0.67 17.70 6.84
N ASP A 297 -0.94 16.39 6.85
CA ASP A 297 0.05 15.31 6.83
C ASP A 297 -0.45 14.11 6.00
N PRO A 298 0.03 13.98 4.73
CA PRO A 298 -0.34 12.89 3.83
C PRO A 298 0.02 11.48 4.33
N PHE A 299 0.94 11.37 5.29
CA PHE A 299 1.43 10.11 5.86
C PHE A 299 0.66 9.65 7.10
N THR A 300 -0.45 10.34 7.43
CA THR A 300 -1.33 9.93 8.53
C THR A 300 -2.20 8.74 8.11
N ASP A 301 -1.63 7.54 8.18
CA ASP A 301 -2.26 6.27 7.78
C ASP A 301 -3.63 6.05 8.45
N ILE A 302 -3.75 6.41 9.73
CA ILE A 302 -5.01 6.26 10.47
C ILE A 302 -6.13 7.10 9.85
N ALA A 303 -5.86 8.32 9.41
CA ALA A 303 -6.86 9.18 8.79
C ALA A 303 -7.28 8.65 7.42
N ARG A 304 -6.34 8.12 6.64
CA ARG A 304 -6.65 7.49 5.35
C ARG A 304 -7.52 6.25 5.52
N GLN A 305 -7.20 5.40 6.49
CA GLN A 305 -8.02 4.22 6.80
C GLN A 305 -9.44 4.62 7.20
N ARG A 306 -9.58 5.65 8.05
CA ARG A 306 -10.89 6.18 8.47
C ARG A 306 -11.66 6.79 7.29
N LEU A 307 -10.98 7.53 6.42
CA LEU A 307 -11.56 8.12 5.21
C LEU A 307 -12.10 7.05 4.25
N ILE A 308 -11.34 5.97 4.01
CA ILE A 308 -11.79 4.82 3.21
C ILE A 308 -13.09 4.25 3.79
N GLY A 309 -13.11 3.99 5.11
CA GLY A 309 -14.30 3.46 5.79
C GLY A 309 -15.50 4.40 5.72
N ALA A 310 -15.28 5.71 5.95
CA ALA A 310 -16.33 6.73 5.93
C ALA A 310 -16.95 6.88 4.53
N TYR A 311 -16.13 7.01 3.49
CA TYR A 311 -16.62 7.10 2.11
C TYR A 311 -17.34 5.83 1.66
N THR A 312 -16.82 4.65 2.01
CA THR A 312 -17.46 3.37 1.69
C THR A 312 -18.83 3.24 2.37
N THR A 313 -18.93 3.67 3.63
CA THR A 313 -20.20 3.63 4.39
C THR A 313 -21.22 4.62 3.84
N GLN A 314 -20.78 5.84 3.49
CA GLN A 314 -21.62 6.85 2.88
C GLN A 314 -22.15 6.39 1.52
N ALA A 315 -21.26 5.87 0.66
CA ALA A 315 -21.64 5.35 -0.65
C ALA A 315 -22.61 4.17 -0.55
N ARG A 316 -22.45 3.30 0.47
CA ARG A 316 -23.37 2.18 0.72
C ARG A 316 -24.78 2.67 1.05
N ARG A 317 -24.91 3.70 1.89
CA ARG A 317 -26.22 4.31 2.19
C ARG A 317 -26.84 5.00 0.97
N GLN A 318 -26.02 5.69 0.19
CA GLN A 318 -26.47 6.29 -1.08
C GLN A 318 -26.95 5.19 -2.07
N ALA A 319 -26.27 4.05 -2.10
CA ALA A 319 -26.68 2.89 -2.90
C ALA A 319 -27.99 2.25 -2.37
N GLU A 320 -28.18 2.13 -1.06
CA GLU A 320 -29.43 1.64 -0.44
C GLU A 320 -30.63 2.54 -0.78
N THR A 321 -30.42 3.86 -0.82
CA THR A 321 -31.43 4.84 -1.27
C THR A 321 -31.59 4.90 -2.80
N LYS A 322 -30.91 4.01 -3.55
CA LYS A 322 -30.89 3.95 -5.02
C LYS A 322 -30.31 5.21 -5.70
N SER A 323 -29.58 6.03 -4.96
CA SER A 323 -28.86 7.20 -5.47
C SER A 323 -27.52 6.79 -6.10
N TRP A 324 -27.59 5.92 -7.11
CA TRP A 324 -26.43 5.24 -7.71
C TRP A 324 -25.34 6.19 -8.22
N GLN A 325 -25.73 7.28 -8.87
CA GLN A 325 -24.78 8.27 -9.41
C GLN A 325 -24.03 9.01 -8.30
N GLN A 326 -24.71 9.35 -7.21
CA GLN A 326 -24.10 9.99 -6.04
C GLN A 326 -23.14 9.04 -5.35
N ALA A 327 -23.57 7.78 -5.12
CA ALA A 327 -22.72 6.73 -4.56
C ALA A 327 -21.44 6.52 -5.38
N LEU A 328 -21.57 6.51 -6.71
CA LEU A 328 -20.44 6.39 -7.62
C LEU A 328 -19.49 7.60 -7.53
N ALA A 329 -20.03 8.82 -7.45
CA ALA A 329 -19.22 10.02 -7.30
C ALA A 329 -18.41 10.01 -5.99
N THR A 330 -19.05 9.60 -4.88
CA THR A 330 -18.42 9.43 -3.57
C THR A 330 -17.25 8.43 -3.64
N LEU A 331 -17.46 7.25 -4.24
CA LEU A 331 -16.40 6.25 -4.40
C LEU A 331 -15.28 6.69 -5.35
N LYS A 332 -15.60 7.52 -6.36
CA LYS A 332 -14.58 8.08 -7.26
C LYS A 332 -13.70 9.12 -6.56
N LYS A 333 -14.23 9.91 -5.63
CA LYS A 333 -13.42 10.83 -4.80
C LYS A 333 -12.37 10.06 -4.00
N LEU A 334 -12.76 8.91 -3.43
CA LEU A 334 -11.84 8.04 -2.69
C LEU A 334 -10.69 7.50 -3.55
N MET A 335 -10.96 7.17 -4.81
CA MET A 335 -10.02 6.50 -5.72
C MET A 335 -9.28 7.49 -6.63
N ASN A 336 -9.02 8.70 -6.13
CA ASN A 336 -8.28 9.72 -6.85
C ASN A 336 -6.82 9.31 -7.13
N ALA A 337 -6.19 9.98 -8.11
CA ALA A 337 -4.84 9.67 -8.58
C ALA A 337 -3.75 9.83 -7.48
N GLN A 338 -4.06 10.48 -6.36
CA GLN A 338 -3.13 10.62 -5.23
C GLN A 338 -3.07 9.39 -4.33
N THR A 339 -3.95 8.40 -4.50
CA THR A 339 -3.96 7.24 -3.60
C THR A 339 -2.93 6.18 -4.03
N PRO A 340 -1.89 5.89 -3.22
CA PRO A 340 -0.88 4.91 -3.58
C PRO A 340 -1.47 3.50 -3.74
N GLU A 341 -0.92 2.70 -4.66
CA GLU A 341 -1.39 1.33 -4.90
C GLU A 341 -1.32 0.42 -3.65
N SER A 342 -0.46 0.76 -2.70
CA SER A 342 -0.34 0.06 -1.41
C SER A 342 -1.65 0.09 -0.59
N TRP A 343 -2.56 1.01 -0.89
CA TRP A 343 -3.85 1.15 -0.20
C TRP A 343 -5.00 0.37 -0.84
N ILE A 344 -4.80 -0.19 -2.04
CA ILE A 344 -5.82 -0.99 -2.74
C ILE A 344 -6.36 -2.15 -1.88
N PRO A 345 -5.55 -2.89 -1.08
CA PRO A 345 -6.08 -3.92 -0.18
C PRO A 345 -7.12 -3.43 0.83
N TYR A 346 -6.97 -2.20 1.32
CA TYR A 346 -7.91 -1.60 2.26
C TYR A 346 -9.19 -1.09 1.59
N GLN A 347 -9.17 -0.94 0.26
CA GLN A 347 -10.30 -0.46 -0.55
C GLN A 347 -11.11 -1.58 -1.21
N LYS A 348 -10.79 -2.85 -0.93
CA LYS A 348 -11.46 -4.02 -1.51
C LYS A 348 -12.98 -3.91 -1.47
N GLU A 349 -13.53 -3.49 -0.33
CA GLU A 349 -14.98 -3.31 -0.15
C GLU A 349 -15.55 -2.16 -0.97
N ALA A 350 -14.78 -1.08 -1.14
CA ALA A 350 -15.16 0.06 -1.97
C ALA A 350 -15.21 -0.33 -3.46
N TYR A 351 -14.23 -1.09 -3.95
CA TYR A 351 -14.24 -1.63 -5.32
C TYR A 351 -15.40 -2.61 -5.54
N ALA A 352 -15.65 -3.52 -4.59
CA ALA A 352 -16.79 -4.42 -4.67
C ALA A 352 -18.12 -3.65 -4.75
N LEU A 353 -18.33 -2.67 -3.87
CA LEU A 353 -19.53 -1.82 -3.89
C LEU A 353 -19.66 -1.02 -5.19
N ARG A 354 -18.55 -0.47 -5.70
CA ARG A 354 -18.54 0.28 -6.96
C ARG A 354 -18.91 -0.62 -8.14
N SER A 355 -18.44 -1.86 -8.17
CA SER A 355 -18.82 -2.84 -9.19
C SER A 355 -20.32 -3.12 -9.18
N GLU A 356 -20.94 -3.27 -8.00
CA GLU A 356 -22.39 -3.46 -7.88
C GLU A 356 -23.16 -2.24 -8.41
N ILE A 357 -22.69 -1.03 -8.10
CA ILE A 357 -23.28 0.21 -8.59
C ILE A 357 -23.16 0.31 -10.12
N TYR A 358 -22.01 -0.05 -10.69
CA TYR A 358 -21.80 -0.07 -12.14
C TYR A 358 -22.75 -1.04 -12.85
N VAL A 359 -23.00 -2.23 -12.26
CA VAL A 359 -24.01 -3.16 -12.79
C VAL A 359 -25.40 -2.51 -12.78
N LYS A 360 -25.79 -1.79 -11.72
CA LYS A 360 -27.07 -1.06 -11.66
C LYS A 360 -27.17 0.09 -12.68
N LEU A 361 -26.04 0.68 -13.04
CA LEU A 361 -25.93 1.74 -14.05
C LEU A 361 -25.74 1.20 -15.47
N ASN A 362 -25.83 -0.11 -15.69
CA ASN A 362 -25.65 -0.77 -16.97
C ASN A 362 -24.25 -0.54 -17.58
N GLN A 363 -23.21 -0.57 -16.73
CA GLN A 363 -21.79 -0.40 -17.06
C GLN A 363 -20.98 -1.66 -16.68
N PRO A 364 -21.20 -2.81 -17.35
CA PRO A 364 -20.63 -4.08 -16.93
C PRO A 364 -19.11 -4.18 -17.15
N GLU A 365 -18.52 -3.45 -18.09
CA GLU A 365 -17.08 -3.41 -18.33
C GLU A 365 -16.32 -2.90 -17.10
N GLN A 366 -16.74 -1.76 -16.55
CA GLN A 366 -16.13 -1.15 -15.38
C GLN A 366 -16.36 -2.01 -14.13
N ALA A 367 -17.50 -2.69 -14.04
CA ALA A 367 -17.76 -3.64 -12.96
C ALA A 367 -16.80 -4.85 -13.00
N ILE A 368 -16.51 -5.38 -14.20
CA ILE A 368 -15.55 -6.48 -14.38
C ILE A 368 -14.14 -6.03 -13.99
N GLU A 369 -13.74 -4.81 -14.34
CA GLU A 369 -12.45 -4.23 -13.96
C GLU A 369 -12.32 -4.14 -12.43
N ASP A 370 -13.32 -3.56 -11.76
CA ASP A 370 -13.35 -3.45 -10.29
C ASP A 370 -13.35 -4.82 -9.59
N LEU A 371 -14.08 -5.80 -10.11
CA LEU A 371 -14.03 -7.16 -9.57
C LEU A 371 -12.66 -7.81 -9.81
N SER A 372 -12.00 -7.49 -10.91
CA SER A 372 -10.66 -7.99 -11.21
C SER A 372 -9.61 -7.39 -10.27
N THR A 373 -9.74 -6.12 -9.87
CA THR A 373 -8.87 -5.54 -8.83
C THR A 373 -9.10 -6.20 -7.48
N VAL A 374 -10.36 -6.47 -7.11
CA VAL A 374 -10.70 -7.21 -5.89
C VAL A 374 -10.06 -8.60 -5.87
N ILE A 375 -10.17 -9.37 -6.97
CA ILE A 375 -9.63 -10.72 -7.08
C ILE A 375 -8.09 -10.72 -7.12
N ARG A 376 -7.47 -9.69 -7.69
CA ARG A 376 -6.00 -9.54 -7.69
C ARG A 376 -5.47 -9.38 -6.27
N VAL A 377 -6.19 -8.65 -5.42
CA VAL A 377 -5.76 -8.38 -4.05
C VAL A 377 -6.20 -9.46 -3.07
N ASP A 378 -7.38 -10.03 -3.28
CA ASP A 378 -7.91 -11.15 -2.50
C ASP A 378 -8.34 -12.28 -3.45
N PRO A 379 -7.42 -13.17 -3.85
CA PRO A 379 -7.71 -14.30 -4.72
C PRO A 379 -8.70 -15.31 -4.11
N THR A 380 -8.95 -15.22 -2.79
CA THR A 380 -9.84 -16.12 -2.05
C THR A 380 -11.28 -15.60 -1.97
N ASN A 381 -11.55 -14.41 -2.51
CA ASN A 381 -12.88 -13.82 -2.52
C ASN A 381 -13.81 -14.52 -3.53
N ALA A 382 -14.45 -15.61 -3.08
CA ALA A 382 -15.39 -16.38 -3.89
C ALA A 382 -16.59 -15.55 -4.39
N THR A 383 -17.07 -14.58 -3.59
CA THR A 383 -18.17 -13.70 -3.98
C THR A 383 -17.79 -12.83 -5.18
N ALA A 384 -16.58 -12.27 -5.20
CA ALA A 384 -16.11 -11.47 -6.33
C ALA A 384 -15.96 -12.30 -7.61
N LEU A 385 -15.46 -13.54 -7.49
CA LEU A 385 -15.37 -14.50 -8.60
C LEU A 385 -16.75 -14.83 -9.17
N VAL A 386 -17.73 -15.17 -8.31
CA VAL A 386 -19.11 -15.46 -8.73
C VAL A 386 -19.77 -14.26 -9.41
N ASN A 387 -19.61 -13.06 -8.84
CA ASN A 387 -20.16 -11.84 -9.41
C ASN A 387 -19.54 -11.54 -10.79
N ARG A 388 -18.23 -11.73 -10.95
CA ARG A 388 -17.55 -11.51 -12.24
C ARG A 388 -17.93 -12.57 -13.27
N ALA A 389 -18.03 -13.83 -12.87
CA ALA A 389 -18.50 -14.92 -13.73
C ALA A 389 -19.91 -14.67 -14.26
N LYS A 390 -20.81 -14.14 -13.41
CA LYS A 390 -22.16 -13.76 -13.83
C LYS A 390 -22.12 -12.71 -14.95
N LEU A 391 -21.29 -11.68 -14.81
CA LEU A 391 -21.12 -10.65 -15.83
C LEU A 391 -20.51 -11.21 -17.13
N TYR A 392 -19.53 -12.10 -17.02
CA TYR A 392 -18.97 -12.79 -18.20
C TYR A 392 -20.02 -13.64 -18.92
N ARG A 393 -20.90 -14.34 -18.19
CA ARG A 393 -22.00 -15.12 -18.78
C ARG A 393 -23.00 -14.24 -19.52
N GLU A 394 -23.41 -13.13 -18.92
CA GLU A 394 -24.30 -12.14 -19.56
C GLU A 394 -23.69 -11.58 -20.86
N ARG A 395 -22.36 -11.57 -20.96
CA ARG A 395 -21.61 -11.13 -22.14
C ARG A 395 -21.18 -12.27 -23.08
N LEU A 396 -21.69 -13.48 -22.91
CA LEU A 396 -21.37 -14.66 -23.73
C LEU A 396 -19.88 -15.07 -23.67
N GLN A 397 -19.15 -14.65 -22.64
CA GLN A 397 -17.75 -15.02 -22.39
C GLN A 397 -17.69 -16.28 -21.52
N GLY A 398 -18.26 -17.38 -22.03
CA GLY A 398 -18.48 -18.61 -21.25
C GLY A 398 -17.22 -19.27 -20.70
N ARG A 399 -16.07 -19.16 -21.38
CA ARG A 399 -14.79 -19.71 -20.89
C ARG A 399 -14.33 -18.99 -19.61
N LEU A 400 -14.25 -17.67 -19.65
CA LEU A 400 -13.86 -16.86 -18.49
C LEU A 400 -14.83 -17.02 -17.32
N ALA A 401 -16.13 -17.12 -17.62
CA ALA A 401 -17.14 -17.40 -16.60
C ALA A 401 -16.91 -18.76 -15.93
N LYS A 402 -16.60 -19.80 -16.70
CA LYS A 402 -16.31 -21.14 -16.19
C LYS A 402 -15.06 -21.13 -15.29
N ASP A 403 -13.97 -20.51 -15.73
CA ASP A 403 -12.72 -20.45 -14.96
C ASP A 403 -12.93 -19.79 -13.59
N ASP A 404 -13.70 -18.69 -13.55
CA ASP A 404 -14.04 -18.00 -12.30
C ASP A 404 -14.95 -18.84 -11.38
N LEU A 405 -15.92 -19.57 -11.94
CA LEU A 405 -16.80 -20.47 -11.19
C LEU A 405 -16.05 -21.68 -10.64
N GLU A 406 -15.12 -22.27 -11.40
CA GLU A 406 -14.28 -23.38 -10.94
C GLU A 406 -13.43 -22.94 -9.75
N ARG A 407 -12.78 -21.78 -9.86
CA ARG A 407 -12.01 -21.21 -8.74
C ARG A 407 -12.90 -20.94 -7.53
N ALA A 408 -14.07 -20.36 -7.71
CA ALA A 408 -15.00 -20.11 -6.61
C ALA A 408 -15.51 -21.41 -5.96
N CYS A 409 -15.73 -22.46 -6.76
CA CYS A 409 -16.14 -23.78 -6.26
C CYS A 409 -15.04 -24.43 -5.42
N VAL A 410 -13.79 -24.39 -5.86
CA VAL A 410 -12.62 -24.86 -5.07
C VAL A 410 -12.50 -24.12 -3.73
N LEU A 411 -12.90 -22.85 -3.70
CA LEU A 411 -12.93 -22.03 -2.48
C LEU A 411 -14.16 -22.28 -1.59
N GLY A 412 -15.00 -23.27 -1.92
CA GLY A 412 -16.16 -23.68 -1.11
C GLY A 412 -17.47 -22.96 -1.41
N SER A 413 -17.59 -22.28 -2.56
CA SER A 413 -18.85 -21.65 -2.97
C SER A 413 -19.81 -22.67 -3.60
N ASN A 414 -20.77 -23.16 -2.82
CA ASN A 414 -21.82 -24.07 -3.32
C ASN A 414 -22.58 -23.50 -4.54
N PRO A 415 -23.00 -22.22 -4.57
CA PRO A 415 -23.66 -21.65 -5.74
C PRO A 415 -22.79 -21.63 -6.99
N ALA A 416 -21.46 -21.59 -6.85
CA ALA A 416 -20.56 -21.65 -7.99
C ALA A 416 -20.47 -23.08 -8.55
N CYS A 417 -20.37 -24.08 -7.66
CA CYS A 417 -20.31 -25.50 -8.04
C CYS A 417 -21.58 -25.95 -8.79
N GLU A 418 -22.76 -25.51 -8.34
CA GLU A 418 -24.05 -25.85 -8.97
C GLU A 418 -24.21 -25.24 -10.37
N GLN A 419 -23.46 -24.17 -10.67
CA GLN A 419 -23.51 -23.46 -11.95
C GLN A 419 -22.48 -23.98 -12.96
N LEU A 420 -21.62 -24.92 -12.56
CA LEU A 420 -20.69 -25.58 -13.48
C LEU A 420 -21.43 -26.67 -14.29
N PRO A 421 -21.12 -26.80 -15.59
CA PRO A 421 -21.75 -27.77 -16.47
C PRO A 421 -21.35 -29.22 -16.18
#